data_AF-A0AAV9G7F1-F1
#
_entry.id   AF-A0AAV9G7F1-F1
#
_cell.length_a   1.000
_cell.length_b   1.000
_cell.length_c   1.000
_cell.angle_alpha   90.00
_cell.angle_beta   90.00
_cell.angle_gamma   90.00
#
_symmetry.space_group_name_H-M   'P 1'
#
loop_
_entity.id
_entity.type
_entity.pdbx_description
1 polymer ?
#
loop_
_entity_poly.entity_id
_entity_poly.type
_entity_poly.pdbx_seq_one_letter_code
_entity_poly.pdbx_strand_id
1 'polypeptide(L)'
;MALASLPVELLRSIMAHFEPKELHPLRLTCRRLSIVASSHTMATLAFCLCKPDFDTLQRITSRPELAEHVTSLLYFAEMLSSKRYDLEAYAHAVRSWPFTDAELRDHFATYERLFEAQQEMLSQDTDFRVLEQLIPRLHNLEEITVTSRPGWSGTWEPDGETYDWYGWPLRDDWPLRRNMIEHTAIVSGCGVEQGDGPSRHLRALLRGALAPWDYNYEAYYAEGSGMMDRYTLAPHVTDGSICRTTMKQGVLRTALLSMPNLTTLRLIILGCIESYKLINGTCNPPSLEDMIAPEQVWPKLQFLTLEGMYAKQEQLAGIVLAAKTSLVKLELNMVRLLNGR
;
A
#
# COMPACT_ATOMS: atom_id res chain seq x y z
N MET A 1 -20.85 -29.55 24.11
CA MET A 1 -21.20 -28.11 24.22
C MET A 1 -20.99 -27.50 22.84
N ALA A 2 -21.99 -26.82 22.28
CA ALA A 2 -21.87 -26.28 20.93
C ALA A 2 -20.99 -25.02 20.94
N LEU A 3 -20.05 -24.88 20.00
CA LEU A 3 -19.17 -23.71 19.91
C LEU A 3 -19.97 -22.39 19.90
N ALA A 4 -21.11 -22.37 19.20
CA ALA A 4 -22.00 -21.20 19.10
C ALA A 4 -22.63 -20.75 20.43
N SER A 5 -22.58 -21.55 21.50
CA SER A 5 -23.10 -21.18 22.83
C SER A 5 -22.09 -20.39 23.67
N LEU A 6 -20.81 -20.30 23.25
CA LEU A 6 -19.81 -19.54 23.98
C LEU A 6 -20.12 -18.02 23.92
N PRO A 7 -19.71 -17.22 24.95
CA PRO A 7 -19.68 -15.76 24.88
C PRO A 7 -18.92 -15.24 23.66
N VAL A 8 -19.29 -14.06 23.16
CA VAL A 8 -18.71 -13.50 21.91
C VAL A 8 -17.22 -13.19 22.08
N GLU A 9 -16.81 -12.83 23.29
CA GLU A 9 -15.44 -12.55 23.69
C GLU A 9 -14.56 -13.80 23.58
N LEU A 10 -15.06 -14.96 24.04
CA LEU A 10 -14.36 -16.23 23.88
C LEU A 10 -14.31 -16.65 22.42
N LEU A 11 -15.38 -16.44 21.66
CA LEU A 11 -15.37 -16.71 20.22
C LEU A 11 -14.35 -15.86 19.48
N ARG A 12 -14.23 -14.56 19.82
CA ARG A 12 -13.21 -13.67 19.25
C ARG A 12 -11.81 -14.16 19.58
N SER A 13 -11.56 -14.48 20.85
CA SER A 13 -10.25 -14.99 21.28
C SER A 13 -9.90 -16.30 20.57
N ILE A 14 -10.87 -17.21 20.41
CA ILE A 14 -10.67 -18.47 19.68
C ILE A 14 -10.38 -18.19 18.21
N MET A 15 -11.17 -17.34 17.55
CA MET A 15 -11.01 -17.01 16.12
C MET A 15 -9.72 -16.27 15.80
N ALA A 16 -9.16 -15.51 16.74
CA ALA A 16 -7.86 -14.85 16.58
C ALA A 16 -6.70 -15.83 16.41
N HIS A 17 -6.88 -17.12 16.74
CA HIS A 17 -5.88 -18.18 16.54
C HIS A 17 -6.05 -18.94 15.22
N PHE A 18 -7.09 -18.65 14.43
CA PHE A 18 -7.31 -19.27 13.13
C PHE A 18 -6.76 -18.40 12.01
N GLU A 19 -6.26 -19.05 10.96
CA GLU A 19 -5.96 -18.37 9.72
C GLU A 19 -7.25 -17.99 8.98
N PRO A 20 -7.26 -16.92 8.16
CA PRO A 20 -8.47 -16.51 7.42
C PRO A 20 -9.11 -17.63 6.59
N LYS A 21 -8.30 -18.54 6.03
CA LYS A 21 -8.78 -19.67 5.23
C LYS A 21 -9.61 -20.65 6.06
N GLU A 22 -9.27 -20.81 7.34
CA GLU A 22 -9.97 -21.67 8.29
C GLU A 22 -11.24 -21.00 8.83
N LEU A 23 -11.26 -19.66 8.84
CA LEU A 23 -12.45 -18.89 9.21
C LEU A 23 -13.55 -18.96 8.15
N HIS A 24 -13.24 -19.28 6.90
CA HIS A 24 -14.21 -19.32 5.81
C HIS A 24 -15.29 -20.40 6.01
N PRO A 25 -14.97 -21.69 6.28
CA PRO A 25 -15.97 -22.69 6.65
C PRO A 25 -16.75 -22.31 7.91
N LEU A 26 -16.07 -21.72 8.91
CA LEU A 26 -16.71 -21.31 10.17
C LEU A 26 -17.78 -20.24 9.95
N ARG A 27 -17.58 -19.32 8.98
CA ARG A 27 -18.60 -18.32 8.61
C ARG A 27 -19.91 -18.91 8.12
N LEU A 28 -19.88 -20.13 7.58
CA LEU A 28 -21.04 -20.80 6.99
C LEU A 28 -21.84 -21.64 8.01
N THR A 29 -21.29 -21.87 9.20
CA THR A 29 -21.90 -22.77 10.19
C THR A 29 -23.13 -22.17 10.88
N CYS A 30 -23.06 -20.91 11.34
CA CYS A 30 -24.19 -20.19 11.92
C CYS A 30 -24.00 -18.67 11.87
N ARG A 31 -25.08 -17.90 11.96
CA ARG A 31 -25.05 -16.42 11.90
C ARG A 31 -24.09 -15.79 12.92
N ARG A 32 -24.03 -16.33 14.14
CA ARG A 32 -23.17 -15.80 15.21
C ARG A 32 -21.68 -15.98 14.88
N LEU A 33 -21.29 -17.19 14.47
CA LEU A 33 -19.92 -17.47 14.02
C LEU A 33 -19.59 -16.68 12.75
N SER A 34 -20.57 -16.47 11.86
CA SER A 34 -20.42 -15.63 10.67
C SER A 34 -20.01 -14.21 11.00
N ILE A 35 -20.66 -13.57 11.97
CA ILE A 35 -20.34 -12.20 12.40
C ILE A 35 -18.93 -12.14 13.00
N VAL A 36 -18.62 -13.03 13.94
CA VAL A 36 -17.31 -13.00 14.62
C VAL A 36 -16.16 -13.34 13.67
N ALA A 37 -16.35 -14.31 12.77
CA ALA A 37 -15.33 -14.66 11.80
C ALA A 37 -15.17 -13.56 10.75
N SER A 38 -16.26 -12.89 10.37
CA SER A 38 -16.19 -11.72 9.47
C SER A 38 -15.32 -10.61 10.06
N SER A 39 -15.42 -10.33 11.36
CA SER A 39 -14.60 -9.29 11.99
C SER A 39 -13.09 -9.57 11.92
N HIS A 40 -12.68 -10.83 11.86
CA HIS A 40 -11.27 -11.21 11.72
C HIS A 40 -10.85 -11.24 10.26
N THR A 41 -11.69 -11.79 9.37
CA THR A 41 -11.36 -11.86 7.93
C THR A 41 -11.34 -10.49 7.25
N MET A 42 -12.07 -9.51 7.78
CA MET A 42 -12.15 -8.15 7.22
C MET A 42 -11.18 -7.16 7.88
N ALA A 43 -10.40 -7.59 8.89
CA ALA A 43 -9.44 -6.74 9.59
C ALA A 43 -8.44 -6.09 8.62
N THR A 44 -7.94 -6.85 7.66
CA THR A 44 -7.03 -6.36 6.63
C THR A 44 -7.67 -6.50 5.25
N LEU A 45 -7.86 -5.38 4.56
CA LEU A 45 -8.26 -5.38 3.14
C LEU A 45 -7.04 -5.08 2.28
N ALA A 46 -6.76 -5.97 1.34
CA ALA A 46 -5.68 -5.79 0.40
C ALA A 46 -6.21 -5.65 -1.02
N PHE A 47 -5.77 -4.64 -1.76
CA PHE A 47 -6.32 -4.32 -3.06
C PHE A 47 -5.26 -3.76 -3.99
N CYS A 48 -5.50 -3.86 -5.29
CA CYS A 48 -4.61 -3.40 -6.35
C CYS A 48 -5.25 -2.27 -7.16
N LEU A 49 -4.49 -1.64 -8.04
CA LEU A 49 -5.00 -0.65 -8.99
C LEU A 49 -5.77 -1.31 -10.14
N CYS A 50 -6.91 -1.92 -9.83
CA CYS A 50 -7.81 -2.49 -10.81
C CYS A 50 -9.28 -2.28 -10.41
N LYS A 51 -10.15 -2.13 -11.40
CA LYS A 51 -11.56 -1.81 -11.18
C LYS A 51 -12.30 -2.82 -10.28
N PRO A 52 -12.15 -4.15 -10.45
CA PRO A 52 -12.85 -5.12 -9.60
C PRO A 52 -12.52 -4.97 -8.11
N ASP A 53 -11.29 -4.61 -7.78
CA ASP A 53 -10.84 -4.42 -6.42
C ASP A 53 -11.45 -3.16 -5.80
N PHE A 54 -11.45 -2.06 -6.56
CA PHE A 54 -12.11 -0.81 -6.16
C PHE A 54 -13.61 -0.98 -5.96
N ASP A 55 -14.29 -1.71 -6.86
CA ASP A 55 -15.72 -1.99 -6.73
C ASP A 55 -16.00 -2.85 -5.49
N THR A 56 -15.10 -3.78 -5.14
CA THR A 56 -15.20 -4.59 -3.92
C THR A 56 -14.94 -3.77 -2.67
N LEU A 57 -13.92 -2.90 -2.68
CA LEU A 57 -13.64 -1.97 -1.59
C LEU A 57 -14.83 -1.04 -1.34
N GLN A 58 -15.44 -0.52 -2.41
CA GLN A 58 -16.66 0.29 -2.32
C GLN A 58 -17.84 -0.50 -1.75
N ARG A 59 -18.00 -1.77 -2.13
CA ARG A 59 -19.06 -2.64 -1.59
C ARG A 59 -18.89 -2.89 -0.09
N ILE A 60 -17.66 -3.11 0.37
CA ILE A 60 -17.34 -3.34 1.79
C ILE A 60 -17.57 -2.06 2.60
N THR A 61 -16.97 -0.96 2.17
CA THR A 61 -17.06 0.36 2.83
C THR A 61 -18.47 0.97 2.83
N SER A 62 -19.34 0.59 1.89
CA SER A 62 -20.74 1.02 1.88
C SER A 62 -21.62 0.28 2.90
N ARG A 63 -21.07 -0.71 3.61
CA ARG A 63 -21.76 -1.50 4.63
C ARG A 63 -21.14 -1.23 6.00
N PRO A 64 -21.77 -0.42 6.87
CA PRO A 64 -21.22 -0.06 8.17
C PRO A 64 -20.78 -1.27 9.01
N GLU A 65 -21.54 -2.37 8.96
CA GLU A 65 -21.26 -3.60 9.70
C GLU A 65 -20.03 -4.38 9.19
N LEU A 66 -19.51 -4.05 8.00
CA LEU A 66 -18.25 -4.58 7.50
C LEU A 66 -17.12 -3.56 7.66
N ALA A 67 -17.42 -2.29 7.37
CA ALA A 67 -16.46 -1.19 7.48
C ALA A 67 -15.94 -1.01 8.92
N GLU A 68 -16.77 -1.27 9.94
CA GLU A 68 -16.35 -1.24 11.35
C GLU A 68 -15.28 -2.26 11.71
N HIS A 69 -15.07 -3.28 10.89
CA HIS A 69 -14.08 -4.32 11.15
C HIS A 69 -12.76 -4.09 10.42
N VAL A 70 -12.70 -3.13 9.50
CA VAL A 70 -11.48 -2.86 8.72
C VAL A 70 -10.54 -1.99 9.55
N THR A 71 -9.39 -2.56 9.91
CA THR A 71 -8.34 -1.88 10.69
C THR A 71 -7.07 -1.65 9.89
N SER A 72 -6.86 -2.35 8.78
CA SER A 72 -5.67 -2.21 7.94
C SER A 72 -6.01 -2.27 6.45
N LEU A 73 -5.42 -1.36 5.66
CA LEU A 73 -5.45 -1.38 4.20
C LEU A 73 -4.05 -1.71 3.67
N LEU A 74 -3.97 -2.71 2.79
CA LEU A 74 -2.76 -3.01 2.02
C LEU A 74 -3.00 -2.70 0.55
N TYR A 75 -2.49 -1.58 0.09
CA TYR A 75 -2.61 -1.16 -1.29
C TYR A 75 -1.37 -1.54 -2.10
N PHE A 76 -1.54 -2.42 -3.07
CA PHE A 76 -0.54 -2.73 -4.08
C PHE A 76 -0.63 -1.69 -5.20
N ALA A 77 0.19 -0.64 -5.08
CA ALA A 77 0.28 0.46 -6.03
C ALA A 77 1.04 0.09 -7.32
N GLU A 78 1.22 -1.20 -7.57
CA GLU A 78 1.84 -1.66 -8.80
C GLU A 78 0.96 -1.29 -9.99
N MET A 79 1.58 -0.63 -10.95
CA MET A 79 0.96 -0.35 -12.23
C MET A 79 1.42 -1.39 -13.22
N LEU A 80 0.53 -1.78 -14.13
CA LEU A 80 0.98 -2.36 -15.39
C LEU A 80 1.90 -1.34 -16.05
N SER A 81 2.96 -1.82 -16.71
CA SER A 81 3.99 -0.96 -17.32
C SER A 81 3.35 0.18 -18.09
N SER A 82 3.84 1.42 -17.95
CA SER A 82 3.29 2.58 -18.69
C SER A 82 3.28 2.34 -20.20
N LYS A 83 4.20 1.51 -20.69
CA LYS A 83 4.20 0.96 -22.04
C LYS A 83 3.33 -0.31 -22.14
N ARG A 84 2.32 -0.27 -23.03
CA ARG A 84 1.58 -1.47 -23.46
C ARG A 84 2.54 -2.46 -24.13
N TYR A 85 2.51 -3.72 -23.70
CA TYR A 85 3.21 -4.81 -24.39
C TYR A 85 2.36 -5.34 -25.55
N ASP A 86 3.00 -5.68 -26.65
CA ASP A 86 2.43 -6.61 -27.62
C ASP A 86 2.60 -8.06 -27.13
N LEU A 87 2.00 -9.02 -27.83
CA LEU A 87 2.02 -10.43 -27.43
C LEU A 87 3.45 -10.99 -27.34
N GLU A 88 4.35 -10.56 -28.22
CA GLU A 88 5.74 -11.05 -28.25
C GLU A 88 6.55 -10.54 -27.07
N ALA A 89 6.48 -9.23 -26.79
CA ALA A 89 7.11 -8.62 -25.63
C ALA A 89 6.53 -9.19 -24.32
N TYR A 90 5.22 -9.40 -24.29
CA TYR A 90 4.53 -10.02 -23.17
C TYR A 90 5.03 -11.45 -22.94
N ALA A 91 5.04 -12.29 -23.99
CA ALA A 91 5.54 -13.65 -23.97
C ALA A 91 6.98 -13.73 -23.48
N HIS A 92 7.84 -12.84 -23.97
CA HIS A 92 9.22 -12.74 -23.53
C HIS A 92 9.31 -12.40 -22.03
N ALA A 93 8.41 -11.57 -21.52
CA ALA A 93 8.41 -11.15 -20.13
C ALA A 93 7.83 -12.20 -19.16
N VAL A 94 6.89 -13.03 -19.61
CA VAL A 94 6.38 -14.20 -18.86
C VAL A 94 7.13 -15.50 -19.18
N ARG A 95 8.24 -15.47 -19.92
CA ARG A 95 8.91 -16.68 -20.45
C ARG A 95 9.31 -17.74 -19.43
N SER A 96 9.40 -17.38 -18.15
CA SER A 96 9.69 -18.34 -17.06
C SER A 96 8.47 -19.18 -16.68
N TRP A 97 7.30 -18.89 -17.23
CA TRP A 97 6.04 -19.53 -16.91
C TRP A 97 5.74 -20.57 -18.01
N PRO A 98 5.40 -21.82 -17.64
CA PRO A 98 5.23 -22.91 -18.60
C PRO A 98 3.86 -22.84 -19.29
N PHE A 99 3.53 -21.72 -19.92
CA PHE A 99 2.29 -21.57 -20.68
C PHE A 99 2.38 -22.28 -22.02
N THR A 100 1.30 -22.96 -22.39
CA THR A 100 1.04 -23.31 -23.80
C THR A 100 0.72 -22.04 -24.60
N ASP A 101 0.83 -22.11 -25.93
CA ASP A 101 0.48 -20.98 -26.82
C ASP A 101 -0.98 -20.50 -26.62
N ALA A 102 -1.90 -21.42 -26.32
CA ALA A 102 -3.30 -21.09 -26.08
C ALA A 102 -3.49 -20.35 -24.75
N GLU A 103 -2.88 -20.86 -23.68
CA GLU A 103 -2.91 -20.21 -22.36
C GLU A 103 -2.24 -18.84 -22.41
N LEU A 104 -1.09 -18.72 -23.10
CA LEU A 104 -0.39 -17.44 -23.27
C LEU A 104 -1.26 -16.39 -23.95
N ARG A 105 -2.05 -16.77 -24.98
CA ARG A 105 -2.97 -15.85 -25.67
C ARG A 105 -4.15 -15.43 -24.80
N ASP A 106 -4.75 -16.37 -24.07
CA ASP A 106 -5.84 -16.07 -23.13
C ASP A 106 -5.37 -15.13 -22.01
N HIS A 107 -4.17 -15.41 -21.51
CA HIS A 107 -3.50 -14.61 -20.51
C HIS A 107 -3.16 -13.20 -21.02
N PHE A 108 -2.64 -13.10 -22.25
CA PHE A 108 -2.39 -11.81 -22.90
C PHE A 108 -3.69 -11.01 -23.10
N ALA A 109 -4.78 -11.66 -23.55
CA ALA A 109 -6.07 -10.99 -23.68
C ALA A 109 -6.61 -10.46 -22.34
N THR A 110 -6.32 -11.16 -21.23
CA THR A 110 -6.65 -10.68 -19.89
C THR A 110 -5.76 -9.51 -19.47
N TYR A 111 -4.46 -9.58 -19.72
CA TYR A 111 -3.55 -8.45 -19.55
C TYR A 111 -4.03 -7.21 -20.30
N GLU A 112 -4.42 -7.33 -21.58
CA GLU A 112 -4.88 -6.20 -22.39
C GLU A 112 -6.12 -5.53 -21.78
N ARG A 113 -7.10 -6.32 -21.34
CA ARG A 113 -8.31 -5.80 -20.67
C ARG A 113 -7.98 -5.07 -19.38
N LEU A 114 -7.09 -5.63 -18.55
CA LEU A 114 -6.66 -5.01 -17.30
C LEU A 114 -5.86 -3.73 -17.54
N PHE A 115 -4.99 -3.74 -18.55
CA PHE A 115 -4.22 -2.56 -18.97
C PHE A 115 -5.14 -1.43 -19.40
N GLU A 116 -6.09 -1.70 -20.29
CA GLU A 116 -7.04 -0.68 -20.77
C GLU A 116 -7.91 -0.14 -19.63
N ALA A 117 -8.43 -1.01 -18.75
CA ALA A 117 -9.21 -0.58 -17.60
C ALA A 117 -8.39 0.28 -16.61
N GLN A 118 -7.12 -0.06 -16.38
CA GLN A 118 -6.24 0.72 -15.52
C GLN A 118 -5.93 2.09 -16.15
N GLN A 119 -5.63 2.14 -17.45
CA GLN A 119 -5.41 3.40 -18.16
C GLN A 119 -6.66 4.28 -18.14
N GLU A 120 -7.85 3.71 -18.30
CA GLU A 120 -9.10 4.44 -18.18
C GLU A 120 -9.26 5.03 -16.78
N MET A 121 -9.10 4.21 -15.73
CA MET A 121 -9.17 4.68 -14.33
C MET A 121 -8.21 5.83 -14.06
N LEU A 122 -6.96 5.68 -14.54
CA LEU A 122 -5.93 6.71 -14.41
C LEU A 122 -6.30 7.99 -15.17
N SER A 123 -6.77 7.88 -16.42
CA SER A 123 -7.16 9.04 -17.22
C SER A 123 -8.32 9.84 -16.64
N GLN A 124 -9.19 9.18 -15.85
CA GLN A 124 -10.40 9.77 -15.28
C GLN A 124 -10.27 10.12 -13.79
N ASP A 125 -9.11 9.95 -13.16
CA ASP A 125 -8.96 10.15 -11.71
C ASP A 125 -9.96 9.34 -10.88
N THR A 126 -10.34 8.16 -11.36
CA THR A 126 -11.37 7.33 -10.73
C THR A 126 -10.81 6.64 -9.48
N ASP A 127 -9.61 6.10 -9.55
CA ASP A 127 -8.84 5.60 -8.40
C ASP A 127 -8.77 6.65 -7.28
N PHE A 128 -8.40 7.88 -7.64
CA PHE A 128 -8.23 8.98 -6.69
C PHE A 128 -9.54 9.30 -5.98
N ARG A 129 -10.58 9.59 -6.76
CA ARG A 129 -11.91 9.98 -6.24
C ARG A 129 -12.53 8.88 -5.39
N VAL A 130 -12.33 7.61 -5.76
CA VAL A 130 -12.85 6.50 -4.96
C VAL A 130 -12.13 6.45 -3.62
N LEU A 131 -10.79 6.44 -3.56
CA LEU A 131 -10.07 6.40 -2.27
C LEU A 131 -10.43 7.58 -1.37
N GLU A 132 -10.55 8.78 -1.94
CA GLU A 132 -10.97 9.99 -1.23
C GLU A 132 -12.36 9.83 -0.56
N GLN A 133 -13.28 9.13 -1.22
CA GLN A 133 -14.63 8.86 -0.70
C GLN A 133 -14.69 7.68 0.28
N LEU A 134 -13.84 6.67 0.11
CA LEU A 134 -13.93 5.41 0.85
C LEU A 134 -13.23 5.48 2.21
N ILE A 135 -12.05 6.08 2.28
CA ILE A 135 -11.24 6.09 3.51
C ILE A 135 -11.96 6.73 4.69
N PRO A 136 -12.68 7.88 4.55
CA PRO A 136 -13.43 8.45 5.67
C PRO A 136 -14.48 7.53 6.29
N ARG A 137 -14.91 6.48 5.57
CA ARG A 137 -15.91 5.52 6.04
C ARG A 137 -15.31 4.42 6.92
N LEU A 138 -13.98 4.26 6.88
CA LEU A 138 -13.23 3.27 7.64
C LEU A 138 -12.80 3.86 8.99
N HIS A 139 -13.77 4.07 9.87
CA HIS A 139 -13.58 4.77 11.15
C HIS A 139 -12.64 4.06 12.14
N ASN A 140 -12.43 2.75 11.98
CA ASN A 140 -11.48 1.96 12.77
C ASN A 140 -10.18 1.68 12.02
N LEU A 141 -9.90 2.38 10.93
CA LEU A 141 -8.66 2.21 10.17
C LEU A 141 -7.47 2.70 10.98
N GLU A 142 -6.57 1.78 11.31
CA GLU A 142 -5.36 2.00 12.10
C GLU A 142 -4.10 2.03 11.22
N GLU A 143 -4.10 1.31 10.10
CA GLU A 143 -2.92 1.12 9.26
C GLU A 143 -3.24 1.24 7.77
N ILE A 144 -2.39 1.95 7.02
CA ILE A 144 -2.40 1.93 5.55
C ILE A 144 -0.98 1.61 5.11
N THR A 145 -0.82 0.48 4.44
CA THR A 145 0.44 0.08 3.79
C THR A 145 0.29 0.26 2.29
N VAL A 146 1.21 1.00 1.68
CA VAL A 146 1.31 1.14 0.22
C VAL A 146 2.60 0.49 -0.24
N THR A 147 2.50 -0.49 -1.13
CA THR A 147 3.67 -1.17 -1.68
C THR A 147 3.60 -1.23 -3.20
N SER A 148 4.72 -0.98 -3.87
CA SER A 148 4.88 -1.17 -5.32
C SER A 148 5.32 -2.59 -5.69
N ARG A 149 5.67 -3.42 -4.69
CA ARG A 149 5.94 -4.84 -4.88
C ARG A 149 4.78 -5.63 -4.28
N PRO A 150 4.02 -6.41 -5.06
CA PRO A 150 3.43 -7.62 -4.51
C PRO A 150 4.63 -8.39 -3.98
N GLY A 151 4.66 -8.69 -2.68
CA GLY A 151 5.81 -9.34 -2.05
C GLY A 151 6.31 -10.45 -2.97
N TRP A 152 7.46 -10.23 -3.62
CA TRP A 152 8.12 -11.27 -4.37
C TRP A 152 8.42 -12.30 -3.30
N SER A 153 7.69 -13.41 -3.33
CA SER A 153 7.93 -14.57 -2.49
C SER A 153 9.27 -15.16 -2.93
N GLY A 154 10.37 -14.57 -2.44
CA GLY A 154 11.54 -15.36 -2.15
C GLY A 154 11.11 -16.26 -1.02
N THR A 155 10.67 -17.47 -1.37
CA THR A 155 10.28 -18.49 -0.40
C THR A 155 11.51 -18.79 0.47
N TRP A 156 11.55 -18.23 1.67
CA TRP A 156 12.44 -18.73 2.71
C TRP A 156 11.61 -19.77 3.47
N GLU A 157 11.90 -21.04 3.24
CA GLU A 157 11.24 -22.17 3.89
C GLU A 157 12.18 -22.74 4.96
N PRO A 158 12.16 -22.22 6.21
CA PRO A 158 12.80 -22.91 7.32
C PRO A 158 12.01 -24.18 7.68
N ASP A 159 10.68 -24.15 7.53
CA ASP A 159 9.76 -25.15 8.09
C ASP A 159 8.69 -25.69 7.10
N GLY A 160 8.82 -25.41 5.80
CA GLY A 160 7.86 -25.88 4.77
C GLY A 160 6.58 -25.04 4.63
N GLU A 161 6.52 -23.87 5.28
CA GLU A 161 5.47 -22.88 5.08
C GLU A 161 5.99 -21.67 4.29
N THR A 162 5.20 -21.20 3.33
CA THR A 162 5.59 -20.12 2.42
C THR A 162 5.22 -18.75 2.99
N TYR A 163 6.22 -18.04 3.50
CA TYR A 163 6.09 -16.66 3.97
C TYR A 163 6.61 -15.68 2.91
N ASP A 164 6.03 -14.48 2.85
CA ASP A 164 6.69 -13.36 2.17
C ASP A 164 7.84 -12.79 3.02
N TRP A 165 8.65 -11.89 2.45
CA TRP A 165 9.78 -11.26 3.15
C TRP A 165 9.41 -10.50 4.43
N TYR A 166 8.12 -10.20 4.63
CA TYR A 166 7.60 -9.51 5.81
C TYR A 166 7.06 -10.48 6.88
N GLY A 167 7.20 -11.80 6.66
CA GLY A 167 6.67 -12.82 7.57
C GLY A 167 5.15 -12.97 7.48
N TRP A 168 4.51 -12.48 6.40
CA TRP A 168 3.08 -12.68 6.18
C TRP A 168 2.86 -13.99 5.44
N PRO A 169 1.85 -14.79 5.83
CA PRO A 169 1.47 -15.96 5.05
C PRO A 169 1.07 -15.50 3.65
N LEU A 170 1.64 -16.12 2.61
CA LEU A 170 1.19 -15.90 1.23
C LEU A 170 -0.20 -16.53 1.10
N ARG A 171 -1.23 -15.67 1.12
CA ARG A 171 -2.64 -16.08 1.20
C ARG A 171 -3.30 -16.17 -0.17
N ASP A 172 -3.67 -17.38 -0.58
CA ASP A 172 -4.48 -17.67 -1.78
C ASP A 172 -5.98 -17.40 -1.57
N ASP A 173 -6.40 -17.09 -0.36
CA ASP A 173 -7.81 -16.92 0.03
C ASP A 173 -8.22 -15.45 0.19
N TRP A 174 -7.32 -14.50 -0.08
CA TRP A 174 -7.72 -13.11 -0.10
C TRP A 174 -8.73 -12.85 -1.22
N PRO A 175 -9.95 -12.39 -0.90
CA PRO A 175 -11.02 -12.27 -1.88
C PRO A 175 -10.70 -11.30 -3.03
N LEU A 176 -9.75 -10.39 -2.80
CA LEU A 176 -9.25 -9.41 -3.77
C LEU A 176 -8.02 -9.95 -4.53
N ARG A 177 -7.19 -10.79 -3.90
CA ARG A 177 -5.94 -11.31 -4.48
C ARG A 177 -6.16 -12.43 -5.51
N ARG A 178 -7.20 -13.27 -5.33
CA ARG A 178 -7.53 -14.36 -6.28
C ARG A 178 -7.73 -13.85 -7.70
N ASN A 179 -8.46 -12.74 -7.87
CA ASN A 179 -8.76 -12.19 -9.18
C ASN A 179 -7.51 -11.74 -9.96
N MET A 180 -6.41 -11.42 -9.27
CA MET A 180 -5.20 -10.90 -9.91
C MET A 180 -4.16 -12.00 -10.15
N ILE A 181 -3.93 -12.90 -9.20
CA ILE A 181 -2.94 -13.99 -9.31
C ILE A 181 -3.47 -15.16 -10.14
N GLU A 182 -4.76 -15.51 -10.06
CA GLU A 182 -5.34 -16.62 -10.84
C GLU A 182 -5.58 -16.25 -12.32
N HIS A 183 -5.54 -14.96 -12.68
CA HIS A 183 -5.84 -14.48 -14.04
C HIS A 183 -4.74 -13.61 -14.68
N THR A 184 -3.71 -13.23 -13.93
CA THR A 184 -2.58 -12.43 -14.46
C THR A 184 -1.27 -12.73 -13.73
N ALA A 185 -0.34 -13.40 -14.40
CA ALA A 185 1.08 -13.18 -14.28
C ALA A 185 1.36 -11.68 -14.31
N ILE A 186 1.56 -11.14 -13.12
CA ILE A 186 2.07 -9.79 -12.94
C ILE A 186 3.48 -9.81 -13.53
N VAL A 187 3.59 -9.38 -14.78
CA VAL A 187 4.87 -9.00 -15.37
C VAL A 187 5.25 -7.67 -14.76
N SER A 188 5.76 -7.74 -13.53
CA SER A 188 6.53 -6.66 -12.94
C SER A 188 7.86 -6.63 -13.69
N GLY A 189 7.91 -5.88 -14.79
CA GLY A 189 9.19 -5.53 -15.37
C GLY A 189 9.98 -4.82 -14.26
N CYS A 190 11.06 -5.44 -13.78
CA CYS A 190 12.10 -4.78 -12.98
C CYS A 190 12.86 -3.73 -13.83
N GLY A 191 12.11 -2.93 -14.61
CA GLY A 191 12.54 -1.87 -15.49
C GLY A 191 12.01 -0.56 -14.96
N VAL A 192 12.92 0.39 -14.83
CA VAL A 192 12.76 1.72 -14.22
C VAL A 192 11.93 2.63 -15.14
N GLU A 193 10.65 2.33 -15.37
CA GLU A 193 9.84 3.05 -16.34
C GLU A 193 8.70 3.88 -15.72
N GLN A 194 9.07 5.13 -15.47
CA GLN A 194 8.28 6.38 -15.60
C GLN A 194 6.76 6.27 -15.46
N GLY A 195 6.25 6.64 -14.29
CA GLY A 195 4.86 7.11 -14.11
C GLY A 195 4.60 7.77 -12.75
N ASP A 196 3.75 8.81 -12.72
CA ASP A 196 3.34 9.51 -11.49
C ASP A 196 2.39 8.67 -10.58
N GLY A 197 2.20 7.39 -10.91
CA GLY A 197 1.19 6.52 -10.30
C GLY A 197 1.30 6.34 -8.79
N PRO A 198 2.42 5.81 -8.25
CA PRO A 198 2.54 5.59 -6.81
C PRO A 198 2.35 6.87 -6.00
N SER A 199 2.87 7.99 -6.53
CA SER A 199 2.73 9.33 -5.96
C SER A 199 1.30 9.85 -5.97
N ARG A 200 0.60 9.71 -7.09
CA ARG A 200 -0.82 10.04 -7.24
C ARG A 200 -1.68 9.24 -6.26
N HIS A 201 -1.46 7.93 -6.14
CA HIS A 201 -2.28 7.11 -5.25
C HIS A 201 -2.00 7.40 -3.77
N LEU A 202 -0.73 7.62 -3.42
CA LEU A 202 -0.40 8.10 -2.09
C LEU A 202 -1.13 9.41 -1.79
N ARG A 203 -1.18 10.35 -2.74
CA ARG A 203 -1.98 11.59 -2.59
C ARG A 203 -3.46 11.29 -2.34
N ALA A 204 -4.05 10.36 -3.09
CA ALA A 204 -5.46 9.97 -2.92
C ALA A 204 -5.74 9.40 -1.53
N LEU A 205 -4.89 8.47 -1.08
CA LEU A 205 -5.00 7.83 0.21
C LEU A 205 -4.92 8.86 1.34
N LEU A 206 -3.95 9.78 1.23
CA LEU A 206 -3.74 10.83 2.22
C LEU A 206 -4.91 11.82 2.22
N ARG A 207 -5.45 12.22 1.06
CA ARG A 207 -6.65 13.08 0.99
C ARG A 207 -7.87 12.41 1.63
N GLY A 208 -8.13 11.14 1.31
CA GLY A 208 -9.24 10.41 1.92
C GLY A 208 -9.10 10.30 3.44
N ALA A 209 -7.89 10.05 3.95
CA ALA A 209 -7.64 10.04 5.39
C ALA A 209 -7.85 11.42 6.04
N LEU A 210 -7.69 12.51 5.27
CA LEU A 210 -7.77 13.89 5.73
C LEU A 210 -9.13 14.57 5.52
N ALA A 211 -10.04 14.01 4.73
CA ALA A 211 -11.32 14.64 4.38
C ALA A 211 -12.23 15.06 5.56
N PRO A 212 -12.19 14.44 6.77
CA PRO A 212 -12.96 14.94 7.91
C PRO A 212 -12.50 16.31 8.45
N TRP A 213 -11.35 16.80 8.01
CA TRP A 213 -10.73 18.03 8.49
C TRP A 213 -10.89 19.10 7.39
N ASP A 214 -11.76 20.10 7.60
CA ASP A 214 -12.06 21.21 6.67
C ASP A 214 -10.78 21.94 6.23
N TYR A 215 -10.13 21.46 5.18
CA TYR A 215 -8.87 22.01 4.67
C TYR A 215 -9.01 22.39 3.19
N ASN A 216 -8.81 23.68 2.90
CA ASN A 216 -8.97 24.23 1.56
C ASN A 216 -7.72 24.00 0.71
N TYR A 217 -7.62 22.80 0.12
CA TYR A 217 -6.49 22.32 -0.66
C TYR A 217 -6.34 23.03 -2.03
N GLU A 218 -7.43 23.57 -2.60
CA GLU A 218 -7.40 24.17 -3.96
C GLU A 218 -6.61 25.48 -4.02
N ALA A 219 -6.49 26.22 -2.92
CA ALA A 219 -5.73 27.47 -2.86
C ALA A 219 -4.22 27.29 -3.14
N TYR A 220 -3.67 26.11 -2.87
CA TYR A 220 -2.24 25.83 -3.03
C TYR A 220 -1.84 25.50 -4.49
N TYR A 221 -2.81 25.15 -5.34
CA TYR A 221 -2.56 24.74 -6.73
C TYR A 221 -2.83 25.82 -7.78
N ALA A 222 -3.57 26.88 -7.43
CA ALA A 222 -3.83 28.00 -8.31
C ALA A 222 -2.55 28.76 -8.73
N GLU A 223 -1.43 28.60 -7.99
CA GLU A 223 -0.16 29.28 -8.27
C GLU A 223 0.81 28.46 -9.15
N GLY A 224 0.51 27.19 -9.48
CA GLY A 224 1.47 26.27 -10.13
C GLY A 224 1.18 25.84 -11.57
N SER A 225 0.00 26.15 -12.14
CA SER A 225 -0.46 25.56 -13.42
C SER A 225 0.00 26.28 -14.69
N GLY A 226 0.93 27.23 -14.59
CA GLY A 226 1.33 28.11 -15.70
C GLY A 226 2.36 27.59 -16.70
N MET A 227 2.82 26.34 -16.63
CA MET A 227 3.98 25.91 -17.43
C MET A 227 3.88 24.46 -17.95
N MET A 228 2.95 24.23 -18.88
CA MET A 228 2.96 23.06 -19.77
C MET A 228 3.17 23.50 -21.22
N ASP A 229 4.41 23.88 -21.54
CA ASP A 229 4.84 23.94 -22.94
C ASP A 229 6.34 23.64 -23.04
N ARG A 230 6.68 22.72 -23.95
CA ARG A 230 8.01 22.29 -24.45
C ARG A 230 8.67 21.07 -23.78
N TYR A 231 8.41 19.91 -24.38
CA TYR A 231 9.26 18.72 -24.26
C TYR A 231 10.59 18.93 -25.00
N THR A 232 11.68 19.06 -24.25
CA THR A 232 13.05 18.86 -24.75
C THR A 232 13.67 17.74 -23.92
N LEU A 233 14.29 16.76 -24.58
CA LEU A 233 14.86 15.54 -24.01
C LEU A 233 15.74 15.82 -22.77
N ALA A 234 15.20 15.54 -21.58
CA ALA A 234 15.89 15.63 -20.30
C ALA A 234 16.29 14.23 -19.80
N PRO A 235 17.39 14.09 -19.04
CA PRO A 235 17.92 12.79 -18.62
C PRO A 235 16.95 12.02 -17.71
N HIS A 236 16.96 10.69 -17.86
CA HIS A 236 16.09 9.69 -17.24
C HIS A 236 15.70 9.98 -15.78
N VAL A 237 14.48 10.45 -15.57
CA VAL A 237 13.83 10.62 -14.27
C VAL A 237 13.26 9.26 -13.85
N THR A 238 13.73 8.70 -12.73
CA THR A 238 13.28 7.39 -12.20
C THR A 238 12.08 7.57 -11.26
N ASP A 239 11.21 6.56 -11.08
CA ASP A 239 10.02 6.64 -10.22
C ASP A 239 10.33 7.06 -8.77
N GLY A 240 11.53 6.73 -8.25
CA GLY A 240 11.98 7.19 -6.93
C GLY A 240 12.01 8.72 -6.80
N SER A 241 12.27 9.44 -7.89
CA SER A 241 12.27 10.91 -7.90
C SER A 241 10.86 11.51 -7.80
N ILE A 242 9.84 10.82 -8.33
CA ILE A 242 8.45 11.26 -8.27
C ILE A 242 7.91 11.05 -6.86
N CYS A 243 8.09 9.86 -6.27
CA CYS A 243 7.75 9.61 -4.86
C CYS A 243 8.40 10.63 -3.94
N ARG A 244 9.69 10.93 -4.15
CA ARG A 244 10.39 11.99 -3.41
C ARG A 244 9.75 13.36 -3.62
N THR A 245 9.41 13.72 -4.86
CA THR A 245 8.80 15.03 -5.17
C THR A 245 7.46 15.17 -4.47
N THR A 246 6.65 14.12 -4.43
CA THR A 246 5.38 14.08 -3.70
C THR A 246 5.57 14.16 -2.19
N MET A 247 6.57 13.45 -1.63
CA MET A 247 6.90 13.60 -0.20
C MET A 247 7.37 15.02 0.12
N LYS A 248 8.19 15.64 -0.76
CA LYS A 248 8.64 17.03 -0.63
C LYS A 248 7.53 18.05 -0.67
N GLN A 249 6.44 17.76 -1.38
CA GLN A 249 5.22 18.58 -1.35
C GLN A 249 4.53 18.54 0.02
N GLY A 250 5.01 17.74 0.97
CA GLY A 250 4.52 17.70 2.34
C GLY A 250 3.19 16.96 2.48
N VAL A 251 2.74 16.22 1.47
CA VAL A 251 1.41 15.58 1.50
C VAL A 251 1.30 14.59 2.66
N LEU A 252 2.31 13.72 2.81
CA LEU A 252 2.37 12.78 3.94
C LEU A 252 2.51 13.52 5.27
N ARG A 253 3.31 14.58 5.29
CA ARG A 253 3.50 15.42 6.47
C ARG A 253 2.16 15.96 6.96
N THR A 254 1.41 16.62 6.08
CA THR A 254 0.08 17.16 6.36
C THR A 254 -0.88 16.09 6.84
N ALA A 255 -0.85 14.90 6.25
CA ALA A 255 -1.70 13.79 6.69
C ALA A 255 -1.40 13.36 8.13
N LEU A 256 -0.13 13.20 8.45
CA LEU A 256 0.29 12.77 9.78
C LEU A 256 0.04 13.85 10.85
N LEU A 257 -0.02 15.15 10.47
CA LEU A 257 -0.41 16.24 11.39
C LEU A 257 -1.85 16.04 11.90
N SER A 258 -2.76 15.54 11.06
CA SER A 258 -4.18 15.32 11.40
C SER A 258 -4.44 14.03 12.19
N MET A 259 -3.39 13.29 12.57
CA MET A 259 -3.49 12.02 13.29
C MET A 259 -2.88 12.11 14.70
N PRO A 260 -3.43 12.94 15.63
CA PRO A 260 -2.82 13.17 16.95
C PRO A 260 -2.83 11.93 17.87
N ASN A 261 -3.68 10.94 17.57
CA ASN A 261 -3.82 9.71 18.36
C ASN A 261 -3.05 8.51 17.78
N LEU A 262 -2.14 8.74 16.83
CA LEU A 262 -1.39 7.69 16.16
C LEU A 262 -0.59 6.84 17.18
N THR A 263 -0.84 5.53 17.19
CA THR A 263 -0.17 4.55 18.06
C THR A 263 0.93 3.77 17.34
N THR A 264 0.80 3.59 16.03
CA THR A 264 1.76 2.89 15.19
C THR A 264 2.03 3.72 13.95
N LEU A 265 3.30 4.00 13.67
CA LEU A 265 3.74 4.62 12.43
C LEU A 265 4.80 3.74 11.77
N ARG A 266 4.49 3.24 10.57
CA ARG A 266 5.42 2.48 9.75
C ARG A 266 5.62 3.20 8.43
N LEU A 267 6.79 3.78 8.24
CA LEU A 267 7.19 4.42 6.98
C LEU A 267 8.28 3.57 6.35
N ILE A 268 7.90 2.76 5.37
CA ILE A 268 8.79 1.82 4.70
C ILE A 268 8.89 2.19 3.23
N ILE A 269 10.08 2.60 2.79
CA ILE A 269 10.36 2.96 1.39
C ILE A 269 11.25 1.90 0.77
N LEU A 270 10.61 0.94 0.12
CA LEU A 270 11.25 -0.20 -0.52
C LEU A 270 11.69 0.19 -1.95
N GLY A 271 12.83 -0.31 -2.39
CA GLY A 271 13.31 -0.14 -3.77
C GLY A 271 14.21 1.07 -4.05
N CYS A 272 14.39 2.00 -3.11
CA CYS A 272 15.37 3.10 -3.30
C CYS A 272 16.81 2.71 -2.92
N ILE A 273 17.01 1.71 -2.05
CA ILE A 273 18.32 1.46 -1.43
C ILE A 273 19.05 0.24 -2.00
N GLU A 274 18.35 -0.85 -2.31
CA GLU A 274 18.99 -2.12 -2.71
C GLU A 274 19.42 -2.14 -4.17
N SER A 275 18.59 -1.62 -5.08
CA SER A 275 18.83 -1.64 -6.53
C SER A 275 19.85 -0.60 -7.00
N TYR A 276 20.17 0.41 -6.19
CA TYR A 276 20.87 1.63 -6.67
C TYR A 276 22.29 1.84 -6.14
N LYS A 277 22.81 0.95 -5.29
CA LYS A 277 24.26 0.93 -4.98
C LYS A 277 25.12 0.59 -6.21
N LEU A 278 24.53 0.05 -7.28
CA LEU A 278 25.27 -0.53 -8.40
C LEU A 278 25.36 0.33 -9.67
N ILE A 279 24.50 1.35 -9.89
CA ILE A 279 24.40 1.99 -11.22
C ILE A 279 24.17 3.52 -11.17
N ASN A 280 25.13 4.30 -10.66
CA ASN A 280 25.29 5.76 -10.90
C ASN A 280 24.73 6.78 -9.88
N GLY A 281 24.34 6.41 -8.67
CA GLY A 281 24.18 7.38 -7.57
C GLY A 281 23.08 8.44 -7.72
N THR A 282 22.12 8.27 -8.63
CA THR A 282 21.08 9.27 -8.93
C THR A 282 19.80 9.13 -8.10
N CYS A 283 19.59 8.01 -7.39
CA CYS A 283 18.41 7.84 -6.54
C CYS A 283 18.68 8.32 -5.12
N ASN A 284 18.24 9.55 -4.81
CA ASN A 284 18.21 10.06 -3.46
C ASN A 284 16.87 9.68 -2.82
N PRO A 285 16.81 8.75 -1.83
CA PRO A 285 15.59 8.54 -1.07
C PRO A 285 15.06 9.86 -0.45
N PRO A 286 13.74 9.94 -0.15
CA PRO A 286 13.20 11.10 0.54
C PRO A 286 13.85 11.23 1.93
N SER A 287 13.98 12.48 2.38
CA SER A 287 14.45 12.74 3.74
C SER A 287 13.27 12.65 4.71
N LEU A 288 13.54 12.31 5.96
CA LEU A 288 12.55 12.22 7.02
C LEU A 288 11.83 13.57 7.21
N GLU A 289 12.52 14.69 7.00
CA GLU A 289 11.95 16.05 6.99
C GLU A 289 10.91 16.25 5.87
N ASP A 290 11.03 15.55 4.74
CA ASP A 290 10.01 15.60 3.69
C ASP A 290 8.68 15.02 4.22
N MET A 291 8.77 13.98 5.05
CA MET A 291 7.64 13.14 5.48
C MET A 291 7.04 13.52 6.84
N ILE A 292 7.85 13.98 7.79
CA ILE A 292 7.45 14.28 9.17
C ILE A 292 7.93 15.68 9.53
N ALA A 293 7.02 16.50 10.06
CA ALA A 293 7.37 17.83 10.53
C ALA A 293 8.27 17.72 11.78
N PRO A 294 9.35 18.52 11.90
CA PRO A 294 10.27 18.46 13.03
C PRO A 294 9.59 18.61 14.41
N GLU A 295 8.51 19.38 14.45
CA GLU A 295 7.70 19.70 15.63
C GLU A 295 6.56 18.70 15.88
N GLN A 296 6.36 17.71 15.01
CA GLN A 296 5.25 16.79 15.14
C GLN A 296 5.44 15.84 16.32
N VAL A 297 4.42 15.74 17.16
CA VAL A 297 4.39 14.87 18.34
C VAL A 297 3.16 13.99 18.30
N TRP A 298 3.37 12.68 18.51
CA TRP A 298 2.29 11.71 18.69
C TRP A 298 2.37 11.16 20.11
N PRO A 299 1.63 11.73 21.07
CA PRO A 299 1.74 11.37 22.50
C PRO A 299 1.47 9.89 22.78
N LYS A 300 0.72 9.23 21.88
CA LYS A 300 0.32 7.82 22.00
C LYS A 300 1.16 6.87 21.14
N LEU A 301 2.21 7.34 20.47
CA LEU A 301 3.00 6.51 19.56
C LEU A 301 3.77 5.44 20.33
N GLN A 302 3.40 4.19 20.12
CA GLN A 302 4.00 3.00 20.72
C GLN A 302 4.99 2.32 19.79
N PHE A 303 4.76 2.33 18.48
CA PHE A 303 5.58 1.63 17.51
C PHE A 303 5.99 2.57 16.37
N LEU A 304 7.30 2.74 16.17
CA LEU A 304 7.87 3.51 15.07
C LEU A 304 8.80 2.64 14.24
N THR A 305 8.45 2.42 12.97
CA THR A 305 9.31 1.75 11.99
C THR A 305 9.65 2.74 10.89
N LEU A 306 10.94 3.02 10.70
CA LEU A 306 11.47 3.84 9.61
C LEU A 306 12.40 2.98 8.75
N GLU A 307 12.08 2.85 7.47
CA GLU A 307 12.88 2.08 6.53
C GLU A 307 13.09 2.79 5.20
N GLY A 308 14.32 2.72 4.68
CA GLY A 308 14.57 3.12 3.29
C GLY A 308 14.78 4.63 3.04
N MET A 309 15.13 5.41 4.05
CA MET A 309 15.13 6.89 3.98
C MET A 309 16.41 7.55 4.51
N TYR A 310 16.56 8.85 4.21
CA TYR A 310 17.56 9.71 4.87
C TYR A 310 16.98 10.38 6.10
N ALA A 311 17.78 10.56 7.16
CA ALA A 311 17.36 11.32 8.33
C ALA A 311 18.51 12.17 8.89
N LYS A 312 18.20 13.37 9.39
CA LYS A 312 19.12 14.13 10.24
C LYS A 312 19.10 13.54 11.65
N GLN A 313 20.25 13.49 12.32
CA GLN A 313 20.35 12.91 13.66
C GLN A 313 19.47 13.65 14.66
N GLU A 314 19.42 14.99 14.57
CA GLU A 314 18.65 15.85 15.46
C GLU A 314 17.15 15.63 15.28
N GLN A 315 16.71 15.44 14.03
CA GLN A 315 15.31 15.18 13.72
C GLN A 315 14.85 13.83 14.28
N LEU A 316 15.65 12.79 14.05
CA LEU A 316 15.34 11.45 14.56
C LEU A 316 15.33 11.45 16.10
N ALA A 317 16.31 12.11 16.72
CA ALA A 317 16.34 12.30 18.16
C ALA A 317 15.12 13.07 18.67
N GLY A 318 14.69 14.12 17.95
CA GLY A 318 13.49 14.91 18.27
C GLY A 318 12.22 14.05 18.34
N ILE A 319 11.97 13.22 17.31
CA ILE A 319 10.81 12.33 17.25
C ILE A 319 10.84 11.32 18.41
N VAL A 320 11.99 10.70 18.66
CA VAL A 320 12.15 9.71 19.74
C VAL A 320 11.97 10.35 21.12
N LEU A 321 12.53 11.53 21.34
CA LEU A 321 12.39 12.27 22.60
C LEU A 321 10.95 12.75 22.82
N ALA A 322 10.25 13.14 21.76
CA ALA A 322 8.85 13.54 21.82
C ALA A 322 7.93 12.36 22.18
N ALA A 323 8.25 11.15 21.72
CA ALA A 323 7.51 9.92 22.03
C ALA A 323 8.08 9.13 23.23
N LYS A 324 9.04 9.67 23.98
CA LYS A 324 9.82 8.92 24.99
C LYS A 324 8.99 8.17 26.06
N THR A 325 7.80 8.65 26.37
CA THR A 325 6.93 8.06 27.41
C THR A 325 5.98 7.01 26.87
N SER A 326 5.75 6.97 25.56
CA SER A 326 4.81 6.07 24.90
C SER A 326 5.48 5.07 23.98
N LEU A 327 6.66 5.38 23.44
CA LEU A 327 7.36 4.57 22.46
C LEU A 327 7.88 3.28 23.11
N VAL A 328 7.31 2.16 22.70
CA VAL A 328 7.66 0.81 23.14
C VAL A 328 8.69 0.18 22.20
N LYS A 329 8.58 0.46 20.90
CA LYS A 329 9.42 -0.16 19.87
C LYS A 329 9.87 0.87 18.84
N LEU A 330 11.17 0.86 18.54
CA LEU A 330 11.79 1.64 17.48
C LEU A 330 12.55 0.71 16.54
N GLU A 331 12.20 0.71 15.27
CA GLU A 331 12.87 -0.04 14.21
C GLU A 331 13.42 0.93 13.17
N LEU A 332 14.73 0.86 12.93
CA LEU A 332 15.44 1.69 11.98
C LEU A 332 16.15 0.78 10.98
N ASN A 333 15.53 0.54 9.83
CA ASN A 333 16.06 -0.34 8.80
C ASN A 333 16.60 0.47 7.64
N MET A 334 17.89 0.32 7.31
CA MET A 334 18.50 1.04 6.19
C MET A 334 18.34 2.58 6.24
N VAL A 335 18.12 3.16 7.43
CA VAL A 335 18.06 4.61 7.61
C VAL A 335 19.48 5.17 7.52
N ARG A 336 19.70 6.09 6.58
CA ARG A 336 21.00 6.74 6.39
C ARG A 336 21.01 8.08 7.11
N LEU A 337 21.87 8.20 8.13
CA LEU A 337 22.06 9.46 8.84
C LEU A 337 22.86 10.44 7.98
N LEU A 338 22.30 11.63 7.79
CA LEU A 338 22.99 12.75 7.16
C LEU A 338 23.84 13.43 8.24
N ASN A 339 25.17 13.29 8.17
CA ASN A 339 26.07 14.06 9.02
C ASN A 339 25.98 15.52 8.59
N GLY A 340 25.55 16.40 9.50
CA GLY A 340 25.60 17.84 9.29
C GLY A 340 27.03 18.24 8.91
N ARG A 341 27.22 18.74 7.70
CA ARG A 341 28.45 19.43 7.29
C ARG A 341 28.19 20.92 7.28
#